data_AF-A0A8S2XAD1-F1
#
_entry.id   AF-A0A8S2XAD1-F1
#
_cell.length_a   1.000
_cell.length_b   1.000
_cell.length_c   1.000
_cell.angle_alpha   90.00
_cell.angle_beta   90.00
_cell.angle_gamma   90.00
#
_symmetry.space_group_name_H-M   'P 1'
#
loop_
_entity.id
_entity.type
_entity.pdbx_description
1 polymer ?
#
loop_
_entity_poly.entity_id
_entity_poly.type
_entity_poly.pdbx_seq_one_letter_code
_entity_poly.pdbx_strand_id
1 'polypeptide(L)' 'MQRALAIVSRRKRISATNVLHSQLRRCLTVFDLTTLGIGSTLGAGIYILAGTVARDLAGPGVLLSFIIAGIASLLSGL' A
#
# COMPACT_ATOMS: atom_id res chain seq x y z
N MET A 1 11.00 -31.12 10.49
CA MET A 1 10.24 -29.86 10.59
C MET A 1 10.95 -28.75 11.40
N GLN A 2 11.72 -29.04 12.45
CA GLN A 2 12.38 -28.00 13.30
C GLN A 2 13.44 -27.14 12.59
N ARG A 3 14.06 -27.62 11.50
CA ARG A 3 15.09 -26.88 10.74
C ARG A 3 14.53 -25.76 9.85
N ALA A 4 13.29 -25.89 9.35
CA ALA A 4 12.66 -24.88 8.51
C ALA A 4 12.31 -23.62 9.31
N LEU A 5 11.90 -23.79 10.57
CA LEU A 5 11.61 -22.68 11.49
C LEU A 5 12.87 -21.88 11.85
N ALA A 6 14.03 -22.53 11.93
CA ALA A 6 15.30 -21.85 12.21
C ALA A 6 15.77 -20.96 11.05
N ILE A 7 15.44 -21.31 9.80
CA ILE A 7 15.79 -20.54 8.60
C ILE A 7 14.89 -19.30 8.48
N VAL A 8 13.60 -19.43 8.78
CA VAL A 8 12.63 -18.33 8.81
C VAL A 8 12.92 -17.34 9.96
N SER A 9 13.43 -17.84 11.09
CA SER A 9 13.66 -17.03 12.30
C SER A 9 15.04 -16.36 12.36
N ARG A 10 15.89 -16.47 11.33
CA ARG A 10 17.19 -15.79 11.31
C ARG A 10 16.99 -14.28 11.10
N ARG A 11 16.50 -13.58 12.11
CA ARG A 11 16.40 -12.13 12.14
C ARG A 11 17.81 -11.56 12.07
N LYS A 12 18.20 -11.09 10.89
CA LYS A 12 19.38 -10.23 10.74
C LYS A 12 19.14 -9.02 11.65
N ARG A 13 19.87 -8.93 12.77
CA ARG A 13 19.81 -7.76 13.66
C ARG A 13 20.28 -6.56 12.85
N ILE A 14 19.36 -5.66 12.56
CA ILE A 14 19.67 -4.37 11.95
C ILE A 14 20.32 -3.56 13.08
N SER A 15 21.66 -3.54 13.12
CA SER A 15 22.40 -2.68 14.05
C SER A 15 22.05 -1.22 13.75
N ALA A 16 21.49 -0.52 14.75
CA ALA A 16 21.04 0.88 14.66
C ALA A 16 22.15 1.86 14.20
N THR A 17 23.42 1.46 14.24
CA THR A 17 24.55 2.24 13.73
C THR A 17 24.55 2.34 12.18
N ASN A 18 23.95 1.39 11.46
CA ASN A 18 23.90 1.39 9.98
C ASN A 18 22.71 2.15 9.38
N VAL A 19 21.69 2.53 10.15
CA VAL A 19 20.57 3.31 9.60
C VAL A 19 20.93 4.77 9.33
N LEU A 20 21.96 5.30 10.01
CA LEU A 20 22.47 6.66 9.75
C LEU A 20 23.17 6.76 8.38
N HIS A 21 23.76 5.67 7.88
CA HIS A 21 24.42 5.58 6.58
C HIS A 21 23.66 4.62 5.65
N SER A 22 22.52 5.07 5.14
CA SER A 22 21.82 4.38 4.07
C SER A 22 22.73 4.25 2.83
N GLN A 23 23.19 3.03 2.54
CA GLN A 23 23.93 2.66 1.32
C GLN A 23 23.05 2.66 0.06
N LEU A 24 21.74 2.93 0.18
CA LEU A 24 20.83 3.01 -0.96
C LEU A 24 21.03 4.33 -1.71
N ARG A 25 21.29 4.25 -3.02
CA ARG A 25 21.24 5.42 -3.89
C ARG A 25 19.82 5.99 -3.90
N ARG A 26 19.70 7.31 -3.65
CA ARG A 26 18.45 8.05 -3.91
C ARG A 26 18.24 8.14 -5.42
N CYS A 27 17.48 7.18 -5.93
CA CYS A 27 17.10 7.10 -7.35
C CYS A 27 15.62 7.37 -7.58
N LEU A 28 14.79 7.38 -6.52
CA LEU A 28 13.36 7.66 -6.67
C LEU A 28 13.14 9.15 -6.95
N THR A 29 12.63 9.42 -8.14
CA THR A 29 12.08 10.71 -8.51
C THR A 29 10.67 10.86 -7.91
N VAL A 30 10.13 12.09 -7.88
CA VAL A 30 8.76 12.36 -7.41
C VAL A 30 7.73 11.46 -8.10
N PHE A 31 7.91 11.20 -9.40
CA PHE A 31 7.03 10.33 -10.17
C PHE A 31 7.10 8.86 -9.74
N ASP A 32 8.31 8.36 -9.44
CA ASP A 32 8.50 6.99 -8.96
C ASP A 32 7.85 6.81 -7.58
N LEU A 33 7.95 7.84 -6.73
CA LEU A 33 7.36 7.82 -5.39
C LEU A 33 5.83 7.88 -5.43
N THR A 34 5.24 8.67 -6.33
CA THR A 34 3.77 8.72 -6.48
C THR A 34 3.21 7.44 -7.07
N THR A 35 3.85 6.88 -8.11
CA THR A 35 3.45 5.57 -8.65
C THR A 35 3.64 4.44 -7.64
N LEU A 36 4.70 4.46 -6.84
CA LEU A 36 4.87 3.52 -5.72
C LEU A 36 3.72 3.64 -4.71
N GLY A 37 3.31 4.85 -4.34
CA GLY A 37 2.18 5.09 -3.43
C GLY A 37 0.84 4.62 -3.99
N ILE A 38 0.57 4.91 -5.27
CA ILE A 38 -0.64 4.44 -5.96
C ILE A 38 -0.68 2.91 -6.02
N GLY A 39 0.43 2.28 -6.43
CA GLY A 39 0.54 0.82 -6.49
C GLY A 39 0.44 0.13 -5.13
N SER A 40 0.93 0.78 -4.07
CA SER A 40 0.77 0.28 -2.70
C SER A 40 -0.67 0.35 -2.19
N THR A 41 -1.49 1.23 -2.74
CA THR A 41 -2.87 1.46 -2.29
C THR A 41 -3.87 0.66 -3.13
N LEU A 42 -3.65 0.59 -4.45
CA LEU A 42 -4.47 -0.15 -5.39
C LEU A 42 -4.05 -1.64 -5.43
N GLY A 43 -4.64 -2.45 -4.54
CA GLY A 43 -4.45 -3.91 -4.53
C GLY A 43 -5.52 -4.67 -5.33
N ALA A 44 -5.45 -6.01 -5.35
CA ALA A 44 -6.46 -6.87 -6.00
C ALA A 44 -7.89 -6.63 -5.50
N GLY A 45 -8.04 -6.14 -4.25
CA GLY A 45 -9.33 -5.91 -3.62
C GLY A 45 -10.20 -4.91 -4.37
N ILE A 46 -9.66 -3.79 -4.87
CA ILE A 46 -10.48 -2.74 -5.49
C ILE A 46 -11.22 -3.25 -6.74
N TYR A 47 -10.60 -4.13 -7.52
CA TYR A 47 -11.19 -4.69 -8.73
C TYR A 47 -12.41 -5.58 -8.45
N ILE A 48 -12.42 -6.27 -7.31
CA ILE A 48 -13.49 -7.18 -6.92
C ILE A 48 -14.55 -6.41 -6.12
N LEU A 49 -14.13 -5.63 -5.12
CA LEU A 49 -15.02 -4.88 -4.24
C LEU A 49 -15.82 -3.83 -5.02
N ALA A 50 -15.25 -3.16 -6.02
CA ALA A 50 -15.99 -2.17 -6.81
C ALA A 50 -17.23 -2.79 -7.51
N GLY A 51 -17.09 -4.00 -8.07
CA GLY A 51 -18.20 -4.71 -8.71
C GLY A 51 -19.28 -5.15 -7.72
N THR A 52 -18.86 -5.71 -6.58
CA THR A 52 -19.80 -6.14 -5.54
C THR A 52 -20.54 -4.95 -4.91
N VAL A 53 -19.85 -3.84 -4.62
CA VAL A 53 -20.48 -2.63 -4.07
C VAL A 53 -21.43 -1.99 -5.09
N ALA A 54 -21.06 -1.98 -6.38
CA ALA A 54 -21.94 -1.47 -7.42
C ALA A 54 -23.21 -2.32 -7.57
N ARG A 55 -23.11 -3.65 -7.45
CA ARG A 55 -24.25 -4.55 -7.61
C ARG A 55 -25.15 -4.61 -6.37
N ASP A 56 -24.57 -4.76 -5.19
CA ASP A 56 -25.32 -5.12 -3.97
C ASP A 56 -25.58 -3.92 -3.03
N LEU A 57 -24.87 -2.80 -3.16
CA LEU A 57 -24.99 -1.66 -2.23
C LEU A 57 -25.45 -0.35 -2.89
N ALA A 58 -24.74 0.15 -3.90
CA ALA A 58 -24.90 1.53 -4.37
C ALA A 58 -25.55 1.67 -5.76
N GLY A 59 -25.57 0.62 -6.59
CA GLY A 59 -26.09 0.72 -7.95
C GLY A 59 -25.32 1.75 -8.79
N PRO A 60 -25.99 2.54 -9.65
CA PRO A 60 -25.34 3.61 -10.44
C PRO A 60 -24.75 4.73 -9.57
N GLY A 61 -25.12 4.81 -8.29
CA GLY A 61 -24.60 5.80 -7.33
C GLY A 61 -23.19 5.50 -6.79
N VAL A 62 -22.60 4.35 -7.11
CA VAL A 62 -21.28 3.93 -6.58
C VAL A 62 -20.18 4.96 -6.87
N LEU A 63 -20.29 5.67 -8.00
CA LEU A 63 -19.34 6.72 -8.37
C LEU A 63 -19.36 7.90 -7.39
N LEU A 64 -20.54 8.30 -6.92
CA LEU A 64 -20.68 9.37 -5.92
C LEU A 64 -20.08 8.96 -4.57
N SER A 65 -20.31 7.71 -4.13
CA SER A 65 -19.70 7.18 -2.90
C SER A 65 -18.18 7.18 -2.98
N PHE A 66 -17.60 6.79 -4.13
CA PHE A 66 -16.15 6.83 -4.32
C PHE A 66 -15.58 8.25 -4.33
N ILE A 67 -16.30 9.23 -4.87
CA ILE A 67 -15.85 10.64 -4.83
C ILE A 67 -15.78 11.14 -3.39
N ILE A 68 -16.81 10.89 -2.59
CA ILE A 68 -16.85 11.30 -1.18
C ILE A 68 -15.72 10.61 -0.38
N ALA A 69 -15.54 9.31 -0.58
CA ALA A 69 -14.44 8.55 0.03
C ALA A 69 -13.06 9.09 -0.40
N GLY A 70 -12.90 9.48 -1.66
CA GLY A 70 -11.68 10.10 -2.18
C GLY A 70 -11.36 11.43 -1.48
N ILE A 71 -12.36 12.30 -1.30
CA ILE A 71 -12.17 13.57 -0.58
C ILE A 71 -11.78 13.32 0.88
N ALA A 72 -12.43 12.37 1.56
CA ALA A 72 -12.08 12.00 2.92
C ALA A 72 -10.64 11.46 3.02
N SER A 73 -10.22 10.64 2.06
CA SER A 73 -8.85 10.13 1.99
C SER A 73 -7.81 11.22 1.74
N LEU A 74 -8.13 12.22 0.91
CA LEU A 74 -7.25 13.38 0.68
C LEU A 74 -7.06 14.16 1.98
N LEU A 75 -8.13 14.45 2.72
CA LEU A 75 -8.06 15.11 4.02
C LEU A 75 -7.26 14.32 5.06
N SER A 76 -7.23 12.99 4.96
CA SER A 76 -6.43 12.15 5.85
C SER A 76 -4.93 12.16 5.50
N GLY A 77 -4.57 12.45 4.24
CA GLY A 77 -3.20 12.44 3.75
C GLY A 77 -2.53 13.81 3.69
N LEU A 78 -3.32 14.90 3.71
CA LEU A 78 -2.87 16.28 3.88
C LEU A 78 -2.54 16.57 5.36
#